data_AF-A0A6M2CQL5-F1
#
_entry.id   AF-A0A6M2CQL5-F1
#
_cell.length_a   1.000
_cell.length_b   1.000
_cell.length_c   1.000
_cell.angle_alpha   90.00
_cell.angle_beta   90.00
_cell.angle_gamma   90.00
#
_symmetry.space_group_name_H-M   'P 1'
#
loop_
_entity.id
_entity.type
_entity.pdbx_description
1 polymer ?
#
loop_
_entity_poly.entity_id
_entity_poly.type
_entity_poly.pdbx_seq_one_letter_code
_entity_poly.pdbx_strand_id
1 'polypeptide(L)'
;MVKIKVYCDNAVQFLVETSLCTPLGALVDDLTDIYNGVLVIRQAAADIEDFARQLGAHTEEPQDESATSPPSATADPGGTIMKVTAEALARVSSSQLESGKCLTKNTIKSTKEMLKATLCALEPPEAVEKERKALVASVDKGEIEKPLSRNDAKLWWAGRELSRGNELRKYFGNNEKTTVTATLSTQAPARNKFSETQFKEYVLQRMKQNKEFETLEPDDETENYDKEHLRKSVHGLVEIKWKP
;
A
#
# COMPACT_ATOMS: atom_id res chain seq x y z
N MET A 1 -0.59 -12.28 -18.49
CA MET A 1 0.11 -11.37 -17.54
C MET A 1 -0.59 -11.40 -16.19
N VAL A 2 0.11 -11.81 -15.13
CA VAL A 2 -0.43 -11.95 -13.78
C VAL A 2 -0.36 -10.62 -13.04
N LYS A 3 -1.42 -10.29 -12.31
CA LYS A 3 -1.49 -9.09 -11.46
C LYS A 3 -1.22 -9.47 -10.01
N ILE A 4 -0.26 -8.82 -9.38
CA ILE A 4 0.12 -9.07 -7.98
C ILE A 4 -0.16 -7.82 -7.17
N LYS A 5 -1.10 -7.93 -6.22
CA LYS A 5 -1.35 -6.96 -5.16
C LYS A 5 -0.31 -7.18 -4.07
N VAL A 6 0.59 -6.23 -3.90
CA VAL A 6 1.67 -6.31 -2.92
C VAL A 6 1.33 -5.46 -1.71
N TYR A 7 1.42 -6.06 -0.54
CA TYR A 7 1.23 -5.42 0.76
C TYR A 7 2.57 -5.35 1.49
N CYS A 8 2.97 -4.17 1.94
CA CYS A 8 4.18 -3.97 2.74
C CYS A 8 3.81 -3.28 4.06
N ASP A 9 4.12 -3.91 5.18
CA ASP A 9 4.00 -3.36 6.55
C ASP A 9 2.70 -2.58 6.85
N ASN A 10 1.58 -3.02 6.28
CA ASN A 10 0.24 -2.41 6.36
C ASN A 10 0.10 -0.98 5.80
N ALA A 11 1.19 -0.28 5.47
CA ALA A 11 1.18 1.14 5.10
C ALA A 11 1.31 1.41 3.59
N VAL A 12 1.83 0.44 2.83
CA VAL A 12 2.02 0.58 1.38
C VAL A 12 1.37 -0.60 0.68
N GLN A 13 0.50 -0.29 -0.26
CA GLN A 13 -0.18 -1.27 -1.10
C GLN A 13 -0.11 -0.81 -2.54
N PHE A 14 0.30 -1.69 -3.44
CA PHE A 14 0.40 -1.38 -4.86
C PHE A 14 0.16 -2.61 -5.73
N LEU A 15 -0.22 -2.36 -6.97
CA LEU A 15 -0.45 -3.39 -7.98
C LEU A 15 0.74 -3.45 -8.93
N VAL A 16 1.25 -4.65 -9.20
CA VAL A 16 2.28 -4.88 -10.22
C VAL A 16 1.81 -5.93 -11.20
N GLU A 17 2.09 -5.71 -12.48
CA GLU A 17 1.84 -6.67 -13.53
C GLU A 17 3.15 -7.34 -13.94
N THR A 18 3.14 -8.67 -14.01
CA THR A 18 4.34 -9.45 -14.36
C THR A 18 3.96 -10.71 -15.16
N SER A 19 4.94 -11.28 -15.86
CA SER A 19 4.80 -12.56 -16.56
C SER A 19 5.03 -13.74 -15.62
N LEU A 20 4.39 -14.88 -15.87
CA LEU A 20 4.62 -16.13 -15.12
C LEU A 20 6.05 -16.68 -15.29
N CYS A 21 6.71 -16.32 -16.39
CA CYS A 21 8.08 -16.74 -16.72
C CYS A 21 9.13 -15.88 -16.01
N THR A 22 8.74 -14.81 -15.32
CA THR A 22 9.70 -13.97 -14.59
C THR A 22 10.28 -14.75 -13.40
N PRO A 23 11.61 -14.78 -13.24
CA PRO A 23 12.22 -15.40 -12.07
C PRO A 23 11.85 -14.60 -10.81
N LEU A 24 11.51 -15.31 -9.74
CA LEU A 24 11.04 -14.65 -8.52
C LEU A 24 12.08 -13.70 -7.92
N GLY A 25 13.37 -14.03 -8.02
CA GLY A 25 14.45 -13.13 -7.60
C GLY A 25 14.37 -11.75 -8.23
N ALA A 26 14.22 -11.68 -9.56
CA ALA A 26 14.09 -10.40 -10.27
C ALA A 26 12.79 -9.67 -9.91
N LEU A 27 11.67 -10.41 -9.73
CA LEU A 27 10.44 -9.80 -9.27
C LEU A 27 10.61 -9.18 -7.87
N VAL A 28 11.22 -9.89 -6.92
CA VAL A 28 11.42 -9.38 -5.55
C VAL A 28 12.30 -8.14 -5.56
N ASP A 29 13.35 -8.12 -6.38
CA ASP A 29 14.18 -6.94 -6.59
C ASP A 29 13.37 -5.76 -7.13
N ASP A 30 12.53 -6.01 -8.13
CA ASP A 30 11.67 -5.00 -8.74
C ASP A 30 10.65 -4.45 -7.75
N LEU A 31 10.02 -5.31 -6.96
CA LEU A 31 9.07 -4.94 -5.91
C LEU A 31 9.74 -4.13 -4.80
N THR A 32 10.97 -4.49 -4.44
CA THR A 32 11.77 -3.78 -3.44
C THR A 32 12.15 -2.38 -3.93
N ASP A 33 12.62 -2.27 -5.18
CA ASP A 33 12.91 -0.98 -5.80
C ASP A 33 11.65 -0.09 -5.88
N ILE A 34 10.49 -0.69 -6.18
CA ILE A 34 9.20 0.01 -6.24
C ILE A 34 8.80 0.52 -4.85
N TYR A 35 8.83 -0.37 -3.84
CA TYR A 35 8.49 -0.02 -2.47
C TYR A 35 9.37 1.09 -1.91
N ASN A 36 10.69 0.95 -2.03
CA ASN A 36 11.63 1.98 -1.58
C ASN A 36 11.42 3.29 -2.35
N GLY A 37 11.16 3.21 -3.66
CA GLY A 37 10.84 4.38 -4.47
C GLY A 37 9.59 5.13 -4.00
N VAL A 38 8.54 4.41 -3.60
CA VAL A 38 7.33 5.00 -3.01
C VAL A 38 7.62 5.66 -1.67
N LEU A 39 8.44 5.04 -0.81
CA LEU A 39 8.85 5.65 0.45
C LEU A 39 9.63 6.95 0.24
N VAL A 40 10.58 6.98 -0.71
CA VAL A 40 11.32 8.20 -1.06
C VAL A 40 10.37 9.29 -1.54
N ILE A 41 9.39 8.97 -2.39
CA ILE A 41 8.42 9.96 -2.87
C ILE A 41 7.59 10.52 -1.72
N ARG A 42 7.16 9.68 -0.76
CA ARG A 42 6.40 10.15 0.41
C ARG A 42 7.23 11.05 1.32
N GLN A 43 8.49 10.68 1.57
CA GLN A 43 9.40 11.51 2.37
C GLN A 43 9.66 12.85 1.66
N ALA A 44 10.05 12.80 0.38
CA ALA A 44 10.30 14.00 -0.40
C ALA A 44 9.05 14.90 -0.47
N ALA A 45 7.85 14.33 -0.56
CA ALA A 45 6.61 15.10 -0.52
C ALA A 45 6.44 15.85 0.81
N ALA A 46 6.72 15.21 1.94
CA ALA A 46 6.68 15.86 3.26
C ALA A 46 7.70 17.01 3.36
N ASP A 47 8.95 16.75 2.95
CA ASP A 47 10.01 17.77 2.97
C ASP A 47 9.67 18.97 2.07
N ILE A 48 9.06 18.72 0.90
CA ILE A 48 8.62 19.75 -0.05
C ILE A 48 7.41 20.53 0.49
N GLU A 49 6.48 19.88 1.20
CA GLU A 49 5.36 20.55 1.87
C GLU A 49 5.85 21.51 2.95
N ASP A 50 6.85 21.09 3.74
CA ASP A 50 7.48 21.95 4.75
C ASP A 50 8.20 23.14 4.10
N PHE A 51 8.93 22.91 3.01
CA PHE A 51 9.54 23.98 2.21
C PHE A 51 8.49 24.96 1.67
N ALA A 52 7.36 24.46 1.16
CA ALA A 52 6.28 25.30 0.64
C ALA A 52 5.63 26.16 1.74
N ARG A 53 5.54 25.66 2.99
CA ARG A 53 5.07 26.44 4.14
C ARG A 53 6.04 27.57 4.50
N GLN A 54 7.34 27.29 4.50
CA GLN A 54 8.36 28.32 4.74
C GLN A 54 8.33 29.41 3.67
N LEU A 55 8.14 29.04 2.41
CA LEU A 55 8.01 29.98 1.30
C LEU A 55 6.79 30.90 1.44
N GLY A 56 5.68 30.37 1.95
CA GLY A 56 4.48 31.16 2.28
C GLY A 56 4.71 32.16 3.41
N ALA A 57 5.42 31.75 4.48
CA ALA A 57 5.73 32.61 5.61
C ALA A 57 6.63 33.81 5.26
N HIS A 58 7.47 33.70 4.23
CA HIS A 58 8.32 34.79 3.75
C HIS A 58 7.62 35.74 2.75
N THR A 59 6.41 35.42 2.31
CA THR A 59 5.61 36.30 1.43
C THR A 59 4.72 37.27 2.22
N GLU A 60 4.46 36.98 3.51
CA GLU A 60 3.68 37.83 4.41
C GLU A 60 4.57 38.79 5.23
N GLU A 61 5.23 39.76 4.58
CA GLU A 61 5.59 41.02 5.24
C GLU A 61 4.88 42.19 4.54
N PRO A 62 4.36 43.19 5.28
CA PRO A 62 3.35 44.11 4.79
C PRO A 62 3.97 45.16 3.85
N GLN A 63 3.56 45.15 2.58
CA GLN A 63 3.77 46.30 1.71
C GLN A 63 2.50 47.17 1.69
N ASP A 64 2.71 48.41 2.12
CA ASP A 64 1.79 49.55 2.07
C ASP A 64 1.07 49.71 0.72
N GLU A 65 -0.14 50.25 0.82
CA GLU A 65 -1.05 50.58 -0.27
C GLU A 65 -0.40 51.45 -1.38
N SER A 66 -0.51 51.05 -2.66
CA SER A 66 -0.83 51.95 -3.77
C SER A 66 -1.07 51.18 -5.09
N ALA A 67 -1.85 51.79 -5.97
CA ALA A 67 -2.73 51.12 -6.92
C ALA A 67 -2.18 50.84 -8.34
N THR A 68 -2.85 49.88 -9.00
CA THR A 68 -3.15 49.77 -10.45
C THR A 68 -2.16 49.06 -11.39
N SER A 69 -2.51 47.83 -11.84
CA SER A 69 -2.60 47.35 -13.25
C SER A 69 -2.89 45.81 -13.33
N PRO A 70 -3.67 45.27 -14.30
CA PRO A 70 -3.80 43.81 -14.55
C PRO A 70 -3.14 43.37 -15.88
N PRO A 71 -3.04 42.08 -16.24
CA PRO A 71 -3.02 40.83 -15.45
C PRO A 71 -1.75 39.99 -15.77
N SER A 72 -1.19 39.27 -14.79
CA SER A 72 -0.46 38.04 -15.10
C SER A 72 -0.81 37.00 -14.06
N ALA A 73 -1.25 35.84 -14.52
CA ALA A 73 -1.45 34.67 -13.71
C ALA A 73 -0.07 34.15 -13.26
N THR A 74 0.59 34.85 -12.35
CA THR A 74 1.70 34.30 -11.59
C THR A 74 1.07 33.48 -10.48
N ALA A 75 0.88 32.20 -10.77
CA ALA A 75 0.43 31.24 -9.78
C ALA A 75 1.38 31.31 -8.58
N ASP A 76 0.83 31.44 -7.36
CA ASP A 76 1.60 31.37 -6.13
C ASP A 76 2.61 30.20 -6.23
N PRO A 77 3.93 30.47 -6.19
CA PRO A 77 4.94 29.43 -6.39
C PRO A 77 4.77 28.29 -5.38
N GLY A 78 4.43 28.63 -4.13
CA GLY A 78 4.08 27.65 -3.09
C GLY A 78 2.82 26.84 -3.42
N GLY A 79 1.77 27.48 -3.96
CA GLY A 79 0.53 26.81 -4.33
C GLY A 79 0.71 25.83 -5.51
N THR A 80 1.60 26.14 -6.45
CA THR A 80 1.93 25.25 -7.56
C THR A 80 2.69 24.01 -7.08
N ILE A 81 3.68 24.19 -6.19
CA ILE A 81 4.40 23.08 -5.56
C ILE A 81 3.45 22.15 -4.82
N MET A 82 2.59 22.70 -3.95
CA MET A 82 1.67 21.88 -3.16
C MET A 82 0.74 21.05 -4.04
N LYS A 83 0.26 21.61 -5.16
CA LYS A 83 -0.55 20.86 -6.14
C LYS A 83 0.22 19.71 -6.76
N VAL A 84 1.47 19.94 -7.18
CA VAL A 84 2.31 18.88 -7.76
C VAL A 84 2.71 17.84 -6.73
N THR A 85 2.95 18.23 -5.48
CA THR A 85 3.19 17.30 -4.38
C THR A 85 1.98 16.44 -4.10
N ALA A 86 0.77 17.03 -4.07
CA ALA A 86 -0.48 16.29 -3.94
C ALA A 86 -0.70 15.32 -5.13
N GLU A 87 -0.36 15.74 -6.35
CA GLU A 87 -0.40 14.87 -7.54
C GLU A 87 0.59 13.70 -7.42
N ALA A 88 1.82 13.96 -6.98
CA ALA A 88 2.84 12.94 -6.76
C ALA A 88 2.40 11.92 -5.70
N LEU A 89 1.81 12.37 -4.59
CA LEU A 89 1.23 11.53 -3.55
C LEU A 89 0.06 10.70 -4.09
N ALA A 90 -0.83 11.32 -4.89
CA ALA A 90 -1.94 10.62 -5.51
C ALA A 90 -1.45 9.48 -6.42
N ARG A 91 -0.36 9.69 -7.17
CA ARG A 91 0.27 8.69 -8.05
C ARG A 91 0.85 7.48 -7.31
N VAL A 92 1.19 7.59 -6.02
CA VAL A 92 1.73 6.51 -5.18
C VAL A 92 0.78 6.04 -4.07
N SER A 93 -0.44 6.57 -4.04
CA SER A 93 -1.45 6.25 -3.04
C SER A 93 -2.07 4.87 -3.25
N SER A 94 -2.64 4.29 -2.19
CA SER A 94 -3.41 3.05 -2.25
C SER A 94 -4.65 3.16 -3.15
N SER A 95 -5.16 4.37 -3.43
CA SER A 95 -6.27 4.59 -4.35
C SER A 95 -5.95 4.12 -5.78
N GLN A 96 -4.67 4.13 -6.18
CA GLN A 96 -4.26 3.60 -7.48
C GLN A 96 -4.57 2.09 -7.62
N LEU A 97 -4.50 1.34 -6.51
CA LEU A 97 -4.84 -0.08 -6.47
C LEU A 97 -6.34 -0.32 -6.72
N GLU A 98 -7.21 0.52 -6.15
CA GLU A 98 -8.67 0.45 -6.33
C GLU A 98 -9.06 0.75 -7.77
N SER A 99 -8.36 1.71 -8.40
CA SER A 99 -8.52 2.01 -9.83
C SER A 99 -7.92 0.96 -10.77
N GLY A 100 -7.26 -0.07 -10.24
CA GLY A 100 -6.66 -1.16 -11.01
C GLY A 100 -5.40 -0.76 -11.80
N LYS A 101 -4.80 0.40 -11.50
CA LYS A 101 -3.59 0.91 -12.16
C LYS A 101 -2.35 0.24 -11.58
N CYS A 102 -1.48 -0.26 -12.46
CA CYS A 102 -0.24 -0.91 -12.07
C CYS A 102 0.86 0.13 -11.85
N LEU A 103 1.58 0.01 -10.73
CA LEU A 103 2.78 0.81 -10.44
C LEU A 103 4.00 0.14 -11.08
N THR A 104 4.72 0.91 -11.88
CA THR A 104 5.95 0.47 -12.57
C THR A 104 7.12 1.33 -12.12
N LYS A 105 8.36 0.82 -12.25
CA LYS A 105 9.59 1.60 -12.00
C LYS A 105 9.60 2.93 -12.78
N ASN A 106 9.05 2.94 -13.99
CA ASN A 106 8.95 4.14 -14.83
C ASN A 106 8.03 5.18 -14.20
N THR A 107 6.92 4.77 -13.59
CA THR A 107 6.01 5.68 -12.87
C THR A 107 6.74 6.37 -11.74
N ILE A 108 7.55 5.65 -10.97
CA ILE A 108 8.34 6.21 -9.86
C ILE A 108 9.38 7.20 -10.37
N LYS A 109 10.14 6.82 -11.40
CA LYS A 109 11.15 7.71 -11.99
C LYS A 109 10.51 8.99 -12.54
N SER A 110 9.43 8.85 -13.29
CA SER A 110 8.69 10.00 -13.83
C SER A 110 8.12 10.90 -12.73
N THR A 111 7.60 10.35 -11.63
CA THR A 111 7.14 11.15 -10.49
C THR A 111 8.30 11.87 -9.79
N LYS A 112 9.46 11.22 -9.62
CA LYS A 112 10.66 11.88 -9.07
C LYS A 112 11.15 13.02 -9.98
N GLU A 113 11.18 12.79 -11.29
CA GLU A 113 11.55 13.80 -12.28
C GLU A 113 10.57 14.97 -12.29
N MET A 114 9.28 14.70 -12.17
CA MET A 114 8.24 15.73 -12.03
C MET A 114 8.50 16.63 -10.82
N LEU A 115 8.73 16.04 -9.64
CA LEU A 115 9.03 16.79 -8.41
C LEU A 115 10.29 17.64 -8.57
N LYS A 116 11.36 17.08 -9.15
CA LYS A 116 12.60 17.83 -9.42
C LYS A 116 12.40 18.95 -10.43
N ALA A 117 11.66 18.71 -11.50
CA ALA A 117 11.40 19.71 -12.53
C ALA A 117 10.66 20.90 -11.95
N THR A 118 9.64 20.67 -11.12
CA THR A 118 8.97 21.75 -10.38
C THR A 118 9.89 22.46 -9.42
N LEU A 119 10.70 21.73 -8.65
CA LEU A 119 11.68 22.32 -7.74
C LEU A 119 12.74 23.15 -8.48
N CYS A 120 13.13 22.78 -9.70
CA CYS A 120 14.08 23.52 -10.50
C CYS A 120 13.47 24.77 -11.17
N ALA A 121 12.18 24.74 -11.50
CA ALA A 121 11.48 25.84 -12.14
C ALA A 121 11.12 26.98 -11.19
N LEU A 122 11.24 26.78 -9.88
CA LEU A 122 11.02 27.82 -8.88
C LEU A 122 12.23 28.74 -8.78
N GLU A 123 11.94 30.03 -8.72
CA GLU A 123 12.88 31.08 -8.36
C GLU A 123 12.54 31.58 -6.94
N PRO A 124 12.96 30.86 -5.89
CA PRO A 124 12.72 31.31 -4.53
C PRO A 124 13.73 32.39 -4.09
N PRO A 125 13.47 33.10 -2.98
CA PRO A 125 14.42 34.04 -2.38
C PRO A 125 15.78 33.39 -2.05
N GLU A 126 16.86 34.19 -2.07
CA GLU A 126 18.23 33.69 -1.86
C GLU A 126 18.42 32.95 -0.52
N ALA A 127 17.63 33.30 0.51
CA ALA A 127 17.66 32.65 1.82
C ALA A 127 17.35 31.15 1.76
N VAL A 128 16.42 30.75 0.88
CA VAL A 128 15.89 29.38 0.78
C VAL A 128 16.40 28.61 -0.45
N GLU A 129 17.21 29.26 -1.31
CA GLU A 129 17.85 28.64 -2.48
C GLU A 129 18.75 27.44 -2.12
N LYS A 130 19.47 27.52 -1.00
CA LYS A 130 20.33 26.44 -0.51
C LYS A 130 19.52 25.21 -0.12
N GLU A 131 18.38 25.42 0.53
CA GLU A 131 17.46 24.37 0.94
C GLU A 131 16.78 23.72 -0.27
N ARG A 132 16.34 24.52 -1.26
CA ARG A 132 15.82 24.01 -2.53
C ARG A 132 16.81 23.07 -3.23
N LYS A 133 18.09 23.45 -3.30
CA LYS A 133 19.14 22.60 -3.89
C LYS A 133 19.35 21.32 -3.11
N ALA A 134 19.29 21.38 -1.77
CA ALA A 134 19.37 20.19 -0.92
C ALA A 134 18.16 19.26 -1.15
N LEU A 135 16.95 19.79 -1.27
CA LEU A 135 15.73 19.04 -1.57
C LEU A 135 15.80 18.35 -2.93
N VAL A 136 16.24 19.05 -3.99
CA VAL A 136 16.41 18.44 -5.32
C VAL A 136 17.36 17.24 -5.26
N ALA A 137 18.42 17.31 -4.45
CA ALA A 137 19.34 16.20 -4.25
C ALA A 137 18.72 15.06 -3.40
N SER A 138 17.84 15.36 -2.44
CA SER A 138 17.21 14.36 -1.57
C SER A 138 16.17 13.51 -2.31
N VAL A 139 15.49 14.03 -3.34
CA VAL A 139 14.44 13.30 -4.11
C VAL A 139 14.94 11.97 -4.71
N ASP A 140 16.24 11.83 -5.00
CA ASP A 140 16.78 10.59 -5.57
C ASP A 140 16.94 9.48 -4.55
N LYS A 141 17.58 9.77 -3.42
CA LYS A 141 18.02 8.76 -2.45
C LYS A 141 17.18 8.76 -1.18
N GLY A 142 16.80 9.93 -0.67
CA GLY A 142 16.04 10.13 0.57
C GLY A 142 16.68 9.49 1.82
N GLU A 143 16.58 10.13 2.98
CA GLU A 143 16.76 9.40 4.24
C GLU A 143 15.46 8.65 4.53
N ILE A 144 15.43 7.36 4.15
CA ILE A 144 14.30 6.48 4.43
C ILE A 144 14.52 5.86 5.80
N GLU A 145 13.56 5.97 6.72
CA GLU A 145 13.70 5.39 8.07
C GLU A 145 13.85 3.86 8.06
N LYS A 146 13.17 3.18 7.12
CA LYS A 146 13.12 1.71 7.04
C LYS A 146 13.17 1.22 5.58
N PRO A 147 14.31 1.36 4.89
CA PRO A 147 14.46 0.82 3.55
C PRO A 147 14.45 -0.71 3.61
N LEU A 148 13.76 -1.34 2.67
CA LEU A 148 13.82 -2.79 2.53
C LEU A 148 15.07 -3.13 1.71
N SER A 149 15.99 -3.89 2.31
CA SER A 149 17.17 -4.37 1.58
C SER A 149 16.78 -5.47 0.61
N ARG A 150 17.39 -5.44 -0.57
CA ARG A 150 17.14 -6.45 -1.63
C ARG A 150 17.44 -7.86 -1.15
N ASN A 151 18.38 -8.07 -0.23
CA ASN A 151 18.73 -9.40 0.27
C ASN A 151 17.74 -9.90 1.34
N ASP A 152 17.21 -8.99 2.15
CA ASP A 152 16.33 -9.32 3.27
C ASP A 152 14.85 -9.37 2.85
N ALA A 153 14.53 -8.80 1.68
CA ALA A 153 13.19 -8.81 1.12
C ALA A 153 12.74 -10.23 0.77
N LYS A 154 11.63 -10.66 1.38
CA LYS A 154 10.97 -11.94 1.11
C LYS A 154 9.53 -11.71 0.69
N LEU A 155 9.08 -12.50 -0.28
CA LEU A 155 7.70 -12.44 -0.77
C LEU A 155 6.91 -13.62 -0.19
N TRP A 156 5.77 -13.31 0.41
CA TRP A 156 4.91 -14.26 1.08
C TRP A 156 3.57 -14.36 0.37
N TRP A 157 3.13 -15.59 0.11
CA TRP A 157 1.83 -15.87 -0.48
C TRP A 157 1.14 -16.98 0.29
N ALA A 158 -0.12 -16.77 0.67
CA ALA A 158 -0.93 -17.73 1.44
C ALA A 158 -0.22 -18.30 2.70
N GLY A 159 0.59 -17.46 3.37
CA GLY A 159 1.35 -17.85 4.57
C GLY A 159 2.61 -18.68 4.30
N ARG A 160 3.03 -18.83 3.05
CA ARG A 160 4.29 -19.48 2.66
C ARG A 160 5.25 -18.49 2.01
N GLU A 161 6.54 -18.62 2.33
CA GLU A 161 7.62 -17.88 1.67
C GLU A 161 7.81 -18.42 0.24
N LEU A 162 7.85 -17.51 -0.74
CA LEU A 162 8.15 -17.84 -2.13
C LEU A 162 9.67 -17.82 -2.33
N SER A 163 10.23 -18.90 -2.88
CA SER A 163 11.68 -19.07 -3.02
C SER A 163 12.21 -18.36 -4.26
N ARG A 164 13.19 -17.46 -4.07
CA ARG A 164 13.74 -16.57 -5.13
C ARG A 164 14.32 -17.30 -6.35
N GLY A 165 14.75 -18.55 -6.19
CA GLY A 165 15.31 -19.38 -7.26
C GLY A 165 14.29 -20.02 -8.20
N ASN A 166 12.98 -19.91 -7.93
CA ASN A 166 11.93 -20.50 -8.76
C ASN A 166 11.23 -19.44 -9.62
N GLU A 167 10.56 -19.89 -10.68
CA GLU A 167 9.64 -19.06 -11.46
C GLU A 167 8.27 -18.95 -10.77
N LEU A 168 7.55 -17.88 -11.06
CA LEU A 168 6.17 -17.64 -10.58
C LEU A 168 5.22 -18.77 -11.00
N ARG A 169 5.44 -19.36 -12.17
CA ARG A 169 4.67 -20.48 -12.71
C ARG A 169 4.62 -21.70 -11.78
N LYS A 170 5.66 -21.93 -10.97
CA LYS A 170 5.68 -23.03 -10.00
C LYS A 170 4.64 -22.88 -8.88
N TYR A 171 4.28 -21.64 -8.55
CA TYR A 171 3.36 -21.33 -7.45
C TYR A 171 1.95 -21.04 -7.96
N PHE A 172 1.83 -20.29 -9.05
CA PHE A 172 0.54 -19.85 -9.60
C PHE A 172 0.04 -20.73 -10.75
N GLY A 173 0.83 -21.73 -11.17
CA GLY A 173 0.52 -22.58 -12.31
C GLY A 173 0.55 -21.81 -13.63
N ASN A 174 -0.28 -22.22 -14.58
CA ASN A 174 -0.38 -21.64 -15.93
C ASN A 174 -1.45 -20.54 -16.07
N ASN A 175 -2.04 -20.09 -14.96
CA ASN A 175 -3.15 -19.13 -15.03
C ASN A 175 -2.64 -17.69 -15.09
N GLU A 176 -2.68 -17.12 -16.29
CA GLU A 176 -2.26 -15.74 -16.53
C GLU A 176 -3.32 -14.69 -16.24
N LYS A 177 -4.56 -15.07 -15.92
CA LYS A 177 -5.63 -14.12 -15.56
C LYS A 177 -5.81 -13.97 -14.05
N THR A 178 -4.94 -14.59 -13.26
CA THR A 178 -5.05 -14.58 -11.80
C THR A 178 -4.58 -13.25 -11.23
N THR A 179 -5.35 -12.71 -10.28
CA THR A 179 -4.90 -11.64 -9.38
C THR A 179 -4.51 -12.27 -8.06
N VAL A 180 -3.25 -12.07 -7.66
CA VAL A 180 -2.67 -12.66 -6.45
C VAL A 180 -2.45 -11.57 -5.43
N THR A 181 -2.74 -11.86 -4.15
CA THR A 181 -2.35 -11.00 -3.03
C THR A 181 -1.13 -11.58 -2.34
N ALA A 182 -0.02 -10.82 -2.30
CA ALA A 182 1.24 -11.21 -1.69
C ALA A 182 1.73 -10.14 -0.71
N THR A 183 2.51 -10.54 0.28
CA THR A 183 3.11 -9.63 1.27
C THR A 183 4.61 -9.58 1.07
N LEU A 184 5.18 -8.38 0.97
CA LEU A 184 6.63 -8.16 0.91
C LEU A 184 7.10 -7.68 2.29
N SER A 185 7.95 -8.46 2.94
CA SER A 185 8.44 -8.18 4.29
C SER A 185 9.74 -8.94 4.58
N THR A 186 10.50 -8.49 5.57
CA THR A 186 11.70 -9.21 6.05
C THR A 186 11.36 -10.45 6.85
N GLN A 187 10.30 -10.37 7.66
CA GLN A 187 9.79 -11.46 8.50
C GLN A 187 8.47 -12.00 7.98
N ALA A 188 8.07 -13.18 8.47
CA ALA A 188 6.80 -13.80 8.12
C ALA A 188 5.62 -12.87 8.47
N PRO A 189 4.65 -12.67 7.56
CA PRO A 189 3.47 -11.89 7.87
C PRO A 189 2.68 -12.57 8.97
N ALA A 190 2.32 -11.82 10.01
CA ALA A 190 1.45 -12.32 11.06
C ALA A 190 0.12 -12.77 10.44
N ARG A 191 -0.28 -14.00 10.76
CA ARG A 191 -1.36 -14.73 10.09
C ARG A 191 -2.76 -14.13 10.29
N ASN A 192 -2.89 -13.09 11.12
CA ASN A 192 -4.13 -12.43 11.52
C ASN A 192 -3.98 -10.89 11.64
N LYS A 193 -3.53 -10.20 10.59
CA LYS A 193 -3.56 -8.72 10.58
C LYS A 193 -4.88 -8.20 9.99
N PHE A 194 -6.00 -8.47 10.65
CA PHE A 194 -7.21 -7.67 10.42
C PHE A 194 -6.96 -6.26 10.98
N SER A 195 -7.49 -5.21 10.34
CA SER A 195 -7.52 -3.92 11.04
C SER A 195 -8.33 -4.08 12.31
N GLU A 196 -7.97 -3.39 13.39
CA GLU A 196 -8.65 -3.53 14.67
C GLU A 196 -10.17 -3.24 14.53
N THR A 197 -10.52 -2.32 13.63
CA THR A 197 -11.90 -2.02 13.24
C THR A 197 -12.61 -3.21 12.61
N GLN A 198 -12.02 -3.85 11.60
CA GLN A 198 -12.63 -5.00 10.95
C GLN A 198 -12.69 -6.23 11.88
N PHE A 199 -11.70 -6.38 12.77
CA PHE A 199 -11.73 -7.42 13.80
C PHE A 199 -12.86 -7.18 14.81
N LYS A 200 -13.02 -5.95 15.29
CA LYS A 200 -14.11 -5.55 16.20
C LYS A 200 -15.47 -5.77 15.56
N GLU A 201 -15.66 -5.39 14.30
CA GLU A 201 -16.90 -5.61 13.56
C GLU A 201 -17.22 -7.10 13.39
N TYR A 202 -16.21 -7.91 13.03
CA TYR A 202 -16.36 -9.36 12.95
C TYR A 202 -16.78 -9.97 14.30
N VAL A 203 -16.14 -9.57 15.40
CA VAL A 203 -16.47 -10.03 16.75
C VAL A 203 -17.90 -9.63 17.12
N LEU A 204 -18.30 -8.39 16.85
CA LEU A 204 -19.66 -7.91 17.09
C LEU A 204 -20.70 -8.69 16.29
N GLN A 205 -20.44 -8.93 15.01
CA GLN A 205 -21.34 -9.71 14.15
C GLN A 205 -21.47 -11.15 14.65
N ARG A 206 -20.36 -11.79 15.04
CA ARG A 206 -20.35 -13.14 15.62
C ARG A 206 -21.13 -13.20 16.92
N MET A 207 -20.96 -12.21 17.80
CA MET A 207 -21.70 -12.11 19.05
C MET A 207 -23.19 -11.87 18.82
N LYS A 208 -23.56 -11.05 17.84
CA LYS A 208 -24.97 -10.82 17.47
C LYS A 208 -25.61 -12.10 16.95
N GLN A 209 -24.94 -12.81 16.04
CA GLN A 209 -25.39 -14.11 15.54
C GLN A 209 -25.56 -15.12 16.66
N ASN A 210 -24.59 -15.19 17.59
CA ASN A 210 -24.69 -16.11 18.73
C ASN A 210 -25.87 -15.75 19.65
N LYS A 211 -26.11 -14.47 19.94
CA LYS A 211 -27.26 -14.03 20.73
C LYS A 211 -28.59 -14.31 20.04
N GLU A 212 -28.67 -14.10 18.73
CA GLU A 212 -29.84 -14.47 17.93
C GLU A 212 -30.06 -15.99 17.99
N PHE A 213 -28.99 -16.79 17.90
CA PHE A 213 -29.07 -18.25 18.02
C PHE A 213 -29.53 -18.70 19.41
N GLU A 214 -29.02 -18.07 20.48
CA GLU A 214 -29.40 -18.31 21.87
C GLU A 214 -30.86 -17.89 22.14
N THR A 215 -31.32 -16.78 21.57
CA THR A 215 -32.73 -16.33 21.67
C THR A 215 -33.67 -17.26 20.91
N LEU A 216 -33.18 -17.95 19.87
CA LEU A 216 -33.91 -18.92 19.09
C LEU A 216 -33.81 -20.35 19.64
N GLU A 217 -33.05 -20.60 20.71
CA GLU A 217 -33.11 -21.88 21.41
C GLU A 217 -34.52 -22.00 22.04
N PRO A 218 -35.36 -22.93 21.57
CA PRO A 218 -36.74 -23.02 22.03
C PRO A 218 -36.78 -23.51 23.48
N ASP A 219 -37.59 -22.80 24.27
CA ASP A 219 -38.00 -23.10 25.65
C ASP A 219 -38.33 -24.60 25.82
N ASP A 220 -37.51 -25.30 26.62
CA ASP A 220 -37.61 -26.62 27.29
C ASP A 220 -38.47 -27.80 26.73
N GLU A 221 -39.05 -27.75 25.52
CA GLU A 221 -39.89 -28.82 24.96
C GLU A 221 -39.39 -29.37 23.60
N THR A 222 -38.09 -29.27 23.32
CA THR A 222 -37.51 -30.06 22.23
C THR A 222 -37.02 -31.39 22.76
N GLU A 223 -37.77 -32.45 22.40
CA GLU A 223 -37.38 -33.84 22.65
C GLU A 223 -35.88 -34.03 22.40
N ASN A 224 -35.22 -34.74 23.32
CA ASN A 224 -33.80 -35.01 23.31
C ASN A 224 -33.43 -35.92 22.11
N TYR A 225 -33.43 -35.35 20.90
CA TYR A 225 -32.90 -36.00 19.71
C TYR A 225 -31.40 -36.14 19.90
N ASP A 226 -30.94 -37.38 20.02
CA ASP A 226 -29.55 -37.73 20.26
C ASP A 226 -28.65 -37.12 19.17
N LYS A 227 -28.01 -36.00 19.50
CA LYS A 227 -27.20 -35.18 18.59
C LYS A 227 -26.08 -36.00 17.95
N GLU A 228 -25.62 -37.06 18.62
CA GLU A 228 -24.62 -37.95 18.06
C GLU A 228 -25.17 -38.83 16.93
N HIS A 229 -26.40 -39.33 17.09
CA HIS A 229 -27.05 -40.15 16.08
C HIS A 229 -27.33 -39.34 14.81
N LEU A 230 -27.80 -38.09 14.97
CA LEU A 230 -28.01 -37.18 13.85
C LEU A 230 -26.69 -36.83 13.15
N ARG A 231 -25.62 -36.54 13.91
CA ARG A 231 -24.30 -36.25 13.33
C ARG A 231 -23.74 -37.44 12.58
N LYS A 232 -23.87 -38.65 13.12
CA LYS A 232 -23.45 -39.90 12.44
C LYS A 232 -24.24 -40.14 11.15
N SER A 233 -25.55 -39.88 11.16
CA SER A 233 -26.43 -40.01 9.99
C SER A 233 -26.11 -38.99 8.89
N VAL A 234 -25.97 -37.70 9.24
CA VAL A 234 -25.67 -36.61 8.30
C VAL A 234 -24.31 -36.79 7.61
N HIS A 235 -23.32 -37.35 8.31
CA HIS A 235 -21.98 -37.60 7.76
C HIS A 235 -21.85 -38.99 7.12
N GLY A 236 -22.94 -39.77 7.04
CA GLY A 236 -22.93 -41.12 6.46
C GLY A 236 -22.10 -42.15 7.25
N LEU A 237 -21.81 -41.89 8.52
CA LEU A 237 -20.92 -42.68 9.38
C LEU A 237 -21.65 -43.83 10.11
N VAL A 238 -22.81 -44.27 9.61
CA VAL A 238 -23.70 -45.21 10.31
C VAL A 238 -23.14 -46.64 10.36
N GLU A 239 -22.22 -47.02 9.45
CA GLU A 239 -21.69 -48.38 9.32
C GLU A 239 -20.17 -48.51 9.48
N ILE A 240 -19.54 -47.72 10.35
CA ILE A 240 -18.09 -47.89 10.60
C ILE A 240 -17.85 -48.95 11.67
N LYS A 241 -17.54 -50.17 11.24
CA LYS A 241 -17.01 -51.23 12.11
C LYS A 241 -15.51 -51.00 12.32
N TRP A 242 -15.14 -50.43 13.45
CA TRP A 242 -13.75 -50.45 13.91
C TRP A 242 -13.42 -51.90 14.32
N LYS A 243 -12.43 -52.52 13.67
CA LYS A 243 -11.87 -53.79 14.13
C LYS A 243 -11.01 -53.54 15.38
N PRO A 244 -11.00 -54.50 16.33
CA PRO A 244 -10.19 -54.38 17.56
C PRO A 244 -8.69 -54.28 17.26
#